data_AF-A0A1G2JAF8-F1
#
_entry.id   AF-A0A1G2JAF8-F1
#
_cell.length_a   1.000
_cell.length_b   1.000
_cell.length_c   1.000
_cell.angle_alpha   90.00
_cell.angle_beta   90.00
_cell.angle_gamma   90.00
#
_symmetry.space_group_name_H-M   'P 1'
#
loop_
_entity.id
_entity.type
_entity.pdbx_description
1 polymer ?
#
loop_
_entity_poly.entity_id
_entity_poly.type
_entity_poly.pdbx_seq_one_letter_code
_entity_poly.pdbx_strand_id
1 'polypeptide(L)'
;MLSKTQKIWLWVSGAMFIVPEILWSPVVNFYYEFFQSSRTSNVHPIRDNFLQNSDNLSYLKFVIALQFIGLLLALIFLVKNKYCRKKIIKYLLIALLSVTLIITGFALYSAMTLSMEIF
;
A
#
# COMPACT_ATOMS: atom_id res chain seq x y z
N MET A 1 -6.35 -17.67 -24.35
CA MET A 1 -5.40 -16.63 -24.80
C MET A 1 -6.07 -15.30 -24.49
N LEU A 2 -5.48 -14.42 -23.67
CA LEU A 2 -6.11 -13.12 -23.37
C LEU A 2 -6.17 -12.30 -24.66
N SER A 3 -7.30 -11.63 -24.93
CA SER A 3 -7.39 -10.75 -26.09
C SER A 3 -6.40 -9.59 -25.94
N LYS A 4 -5.88 -9.07 -27.06
CA LYS A 4 -4.94 -7.93 -27.04
C LYS A 4 -5.51 -6.76 -26.22
N THR A 5 -6.82 -6.55 -26.34
CA THR A 5 -7.58 -5.53 -25.60
C THR A 5 -7.61 -5.78 -24.11
N GLN A 6 -7.87 -7.02 -23.65
CA GLN A 6 -7.85 -7.37 -22.22
C GLN A 6 -6.46 -7.19 -21.61
N LYS A 7 -5.40 -7.48 -22.37
CA LYS A 7 -4.02 -7.29 -21.90
C LYS A 7 -3.70 -5.80 -21.70
N ILE A 8 -4.13 -4.94 -22.63
CA ILE A 8 -3.93 -3.49 -22.54
C ILE A 8 -4.69 -2.92 -21.34
N TRP A 9 -5.96 -3.29 -21.18
CA TRP A 9 -6.76 -2.85 -20.03
C TRP A 9 -6.14 -3.30 -18.70
N LEU A 10 -5.61 -4.52 -18.61
CA LEU A 10 -4.93 -4.99 -17.41
C LEU A 10 -3.69 -4.14 -17.06
N TRP A 11 -2.91 -3.74 -18.07
CA TRP A 11 -1.75 -2.86 -17.88
C TRP A 11 -2.17 -1.44 -17.49
N VAL A 12 -3.22 -0.89 -18.12
CA VAL A 12 -3.76 0.43 -17.81
C VAL A 12 -4.30 0.46 -16.38
N SER A 13 -5.10 -0.53 -15.99
CA SER A 13 -5.61 -0.65 -14.62
C SER A 13 -4.48 -0.85 -13.60
N GLY A 14 -3.46 -1.64 -13.96
CA GLY A 14 -2.27 -1.81 -13.13
C GLY A 14 -1.50 -0.50 -12.95
N ALA A 15 -1.26 0.24 -14.03
CA ALA A 15 -0.57 1.52 -13.98
C ALA A 15 -1.38 2.59 -13.23
N MET A 16 -2.70 2.63 -13.43
CA MET A 16 -3.61 3.52 -12.70
C MET A 16 -3.64 3.25 -11.19
N PHE A 17 -3.24 2.06 -10.75
CA PHE A 17 -3.15 1.74 -9.33
C PHE A 17 -1.71 1.94 -8.80
N ILE A 18 -0.71 1.45 -9.53
CA ILE A 18 0.71 1.49 -9.13
C ILE A 18 1.26 2.93 -9.15
N VAL A 19 0.89 3.74 -10.15
CA VAL A 19 1.45 5.10 -10.29
C VAL A 19 0.99 6.00 -9.15
N PRO A 20 -0.30 6.08 -8.79
CA PRO A 20 -0.71 6.79 -7.59
C PRO A 20 -0.15 6.16 -6.33
N GLU A 21 -0.04 4.84 -6.24
CA GLU A 21 0.54 4.21 -5.05
C GLU A 21 2.00 4.65 -4.83
N ILE A 22 2.84 4.63 -5.86
CA ILE A 22 4.24 5.09 -5.75
C ILE A 22 4.30 6.60 -5.54
N LEU A 23 3.49 7.35 -6.28
CA LEU A 23 3.51 8.81 -6.24
C LEU A 23 2.81 9.39 -5.02
N TRP A 24 2.02 8.65 -4.24
CA TRP A 24 1.23 9.18 -3.13
C TRP A 24 1.38 8.35 -1.85
N SER A 25 2.24 7.33 -1.87
CA SER A 25 2.32 6.30 -0.83
C SER A 25 2.43 6.93 0.56
N PRO A 26 1.35 6.91 1.36
CA PRO A 26 1.45 7.35 2.74
C PRO A 26 2.40 6.44 3.51
N VAL A 27 2.52 5.18 3.06
CA VAL A 27 3.44 4.17 3.56
C VAL A 27 4.89 4.67 3.55
N VAL A 28 5.36 5.29 2.47
CA VAL A 28 6.74 5.81 2.38
C VAL A 28 6.97 6.94 3.38
N ASN A 29 5.99 7.84 3.55
CA ASN A 29 6.07 8.89 4.55
C ASN A 29 6.06 8.32 5.98
N PHE A 30 5.24 7.31 6.27
CA PHE A 30 5.24 6.62 7.58
C PHE A 30 6.61 6.02 7.92
N TYR A 31 7.28 5.34 6.99
CA TYR A 31 8.62 4.81 7.26
C TYR A 31 9.62 5.93 7.50
N TYR A 32 9.56 6.98 6.69
CA TYR A 32 10.48 8.10 6.83
C TYR A 32 10.32 8.82 8.17
N GLU A 33 9.08 9.12 8.56
CA GLU A 33 8.75 9.72 9.84
C GLU A 33 9.19 8.82 11.01
N PHE A 34 8.98 7.50 10.91
CA PHE A 34 9.43 6.54 11.92
C PHE A 34 10.97 6.56 12.08
N PHE A 35 11.73 6.55 10.97
CA PHE A 35 13.20 6.61 10.99
C PHE A 35 13.75 7.99 11.42
N GLN A 36 13.02 9.08 11.18
CA GLN A 36 13.41 10.42 11.63
C GLN A 36 13.07 10.68 13.11
N SER A 37 11.95 10.16 13.63
CA SER A 37 11.52 10.40 15.01
C SER A 37 12.54 9.91 16.06
N SER A 38 13.39 8.97 15.68
CA SER A 38 14.47 8.45 16.52
C SER A 38 15.75 9.31 16.50
N ARG A 39 15.83 10.34 15.65
CA ARG A 39 17.04 11.18 15.47
C ARG A 39 16.82 12.68 15.70
N THR A 40 15.62 13.19 15.53
CA THR A 40 15.35 14.64 15.55
C THR A 40 13.95 14.95 16.06
N SER A 41 13.82 16.02 16.85
CA SER A 41 12.55 16.52 17.40
C SER A 41 11.64 17.21 16.37
N ASN A 42 12.15 17.49 15.17
CA ASN A 42 11.38 18.06 14.06
C ASN A 42 11.33 17.04 12.92
N VAL A 43 10.30 16.19 12.95
CA VAL A 43 10.06 15.20 11.90
C VAL A 43 9.24 15.85 10.81
N HIS A 44 9.79 15.93 9.60
CA HIS A 44 9.07 16.42 8.44
C HIS A 44 8.85 15.28 7.45
N PRO A 45 7.65 15.16 6.84
CA PRO A 45 7.42 14.17 5.79
C PRO A 45 8.36 14.43 4.60
N ILE A 46 8.74 13.37 3.87
CA ILE A 46 9.51 13.51 2.61
C ILE A 46 8.79 14.45 1.65
N ARG A 47 7.46 14.38 1.65
CA ARG A 47 6.61 15.21 0.82
C ARG A 47 5.25 15.37 1.48
N ASP A 48 4.74 16.59 1.48
CA ASP A 48 3.40 16.88 1.95
C ASP A 48 2.36 16.06 1.17
N ASN A 49 1.53 15.34 1.93
CA ASN A 49 0.44 14.57 1.38
C ASN A 49 -0.85 15.17 1.91
N PHE A 50 -1.82 15.43 1.03
CA PHE A 50 -3.11 16.02 1.44
C PHE A 50 -3.81 15.18 2.52
N LEU A 51 -3.57 13.88 2.53
CA LEU A 51 -4.11 12.93 3.51
C LEU A 51 -3.41 13.00 4.89
N GLN A 52 -2.22 13.62 4.98
CA GLN A 52 -1.46 13.77 6.23
C GLN A 52 -1.74 15.10 6.95
N ASN A 53 -2.59 15.97 6.39
CA ASN A 53 -3.11 17.11 7.14
C ASN A 53 -3.92 16.62 8.34
N SER A 54 -3.83 17.34 9.47
CA SER A 54 -4.53 17.03 10.73
C SER A 54 -6.01 16.73 10.52
N ASP A 55 -6.66 17.48 9.63
CA ASP A 55 -8.09 17.39 9.34
C ASP A 55 -8.46 16.11 8.57
N ASN A 56 -7.48 15.51 7.87
CA ASN A 56 -7.69 14.39 6.96
C ASN A 56 -7.16 13.05 7.47
N LEU A 57 -6.62 13.01 8.69
CA LEU A 57 -6.05 11.79 9.28
C LEU A 57 -7.05 10.63 9.34
N SER A 58 -8.34 10.92 9.53
CA SER A 58 -9.41 9.91 9.49
C SER A 58 -9.55 9.29 8.09
N TYR A 59 -9.44 10.08 7.03
CA TYR A 59 -9.46 9.59 5.65
C TYR A 59 -8.22 8.76 5.34
N LEU A 60 -7.05 9.18 5.84
CA LEU A 60 -5.82 8.41 5.70
C LEU A 60 -5.94 7.01 6.34
N LYS A 61 -6.44 6.94 7.58
CA LYS A 61 -6.69 5.67 8.27
C LYS A 61 -7.66 4.79 7.50
N PHE A 62 -8.73 5.38 6.95
CA PHE A 62 -9.71 4.66 6.15
C PHE A 62 -9.11 4.09 4.85
N VAL A 63 -8.33 4.88 4.11
CA VAL A 63 -7.67 4.45 2.87
C VAL A 63 -6.69 3.31 3.13
N ILE A 64 -5.85 3.42 4.17
CA ILE A 64 -4.89 2.36 4.53
C ILE A 64 -5.63 1.08 4.97
N ALA A 65 -6.71 1.19 5.74
CA ALA A 65 -7.52 0.05 6.14
C ALA A 65 -8.17 -0.65 4.94
N LEU A 66 -8.72 0.12 4.00
CA LEU A 66 -9.32 -0.41 2.77
C LEU A 66 -8.27 -1.08 1.88
N GLN A 67 -7.08 -0.51 1.79
CA GLN A 67 -5.94 -1.11 1.09
C GLN A 67 -5.51 -2.43 1.73
N PHE A 68 -5.44 -2.49 3.06
CA PHE A 68 -5.09 -3.70 3.80
C PHE A 68 -6.11 -4.84 3.55
N ILE A 69 -7.41 -4.53 3.61
CA ILE A 69 -8.48 -5.49 3.31
C ILE A 69 -8.39 -5.94 1.84
N GLY A 70 -8.17 -5.01 0.91
CA GLY A 70 -8.00 -5.31 -0.51
C GLY A 70 -6.84 -6.27 -0.78
N LEU A 71 -5.69 -6.05 -0.14
CA LEU A 71 -4.52 -6.92 -0.25
C LEU A 71 -4.77 -8.31 0.34
N LEU A 72 -5.44 -8.40 1.49
CA LEU A 72 -5.85 -9.69 2.08
C LEU A 72 -6.73 -10.49 1.14
N LEU A 73 -7.78 -9.87 0.59
CA LEU A 73 -8.71 -10.51 -0.34
C LEU A 73 -8.00 -10.93 -1.64
N ALA A 74 -7.14 -10.07 -2.19
CA ALA A 74 -6.36 -10.39 -3.38
C ALA A 74 -5.43 -11.59 -3.14
N LEU A 75 -4.78 -11.66 -1.98
CA LEU A 75 -3.88 -12.77 -1.64
C LEU A 75 -4.67 -14.08 -1.46
N ILE A 76 -5.80 -14.06 -0.77
CA ILE A 76 -6.69 -15.23 -0.62
C ILE A 76 -7.16 -15.72 -1.99
N PHE A 77 -7.61 -14.80 -2.85
CA PHE A 77 -8.07 -15.13 -4.20
C PHE A 77 -6.95 -15.76 -5.02
N LEU A 78 -5.75 -15.18 -5.00
CA LEU A 78 -4.62 -15.66 -5.78
C LEU A 78 -4.10 -17.02 -5.30
N VAL A 79 -4.10 -17.27 -3.98
CA VAL A 79 -3.76 -18.58 -3.41
C VAL A 79 -4.77 -19.63 -3.86
N LYS A 80 -6.08 -19.34 -3.72
CA LYS A 80 -7.17 -20.25 -4.12
C LYS A 80 -7.24 -20.49 -5.63
N ASN A 81 -6.77 -19.55 -6.44
CA ASN A 81 -6.82 -19.68 -7.90
C ASN A 81 -5.86 -20.76 -8.41
N LYS A 82 -6.42 -21.87 -8.93
CA LYS A 82 -5.65 -22.98 -9.51
C LYS A 82 -5.24 -22.75 -10.97
N TYR A 83 -5.78 -21.73 -11.64
CA TYR A 83 -5.64 -21.52 -13.09
C TYR A 83 -4.43 -20.67 -13.51
N CYS A 84 -3.46 -20.45 -12.63
CA CYS A 84 -2.22 -19.77 -13.01
C CYS A 84 -1.36 -20.68 -13.90
N ARG A 85 -1.35 -20.40 -15.21
CA ARG A 85 -0.64 -21.17 -16.24
C ARG A 85 0.88 -21.29 -16.00
N LYS A 86 1.49 -20.32 -15.31
CA LYS A 86 2.91 -20.33 -14.92
C LYS A 86 3.01 -20.28 -13.39
N LYS A 87 3.35 -21.42 -12.77
CA LYS A 87 3.48 -21.56 -11.31
C LYS A 87 4.49 -20.58 -10.70
N ILE A 88 5.63 -20.36 -11.38
CA ILE A 88 6.68 -19.43 -10.93
C ILE A 88 6.15 -18.00 -10.77
N ILE A 89 5.39 -17.51 -11.76
CA ILE A 89 4.81 -16.15 -11.72
C ILE A 89 3.80 -16.04 -10.57
N LYS A 90 3.01 -17.09 -10.32
CA LYS A 90 2.09 -17.13 -9.17
C LYS A 90 2.85 -16.97 -7.86
N TYR A 91 3.92 -17.74 -7.63
CA TYR A 91 4.69 -17.63 -6.40
C TYR A 91 5.38 -16.28 -6.24
N LEU A 92 5.93 -15.70 -7.32
CA LEU A 92 6.49 -14.34 -7.29
C LEU A 92 5.43 -13.29 -6.92
N LEU A 93 4.23 -13.39 -7.49
CA LEU A 93 3.11 -12.51 -7.13
C LEU A 93 2.66 -12.68 -5.68
N ILE A 94 2.59 -13.92 -5.17
CA ILE A 94 2.26 -14.17 -3.76
C ILE A 94 3.32 -13.54 -2.86
N ALA A 95 4.60 -13.77 -3.14
CA ALA A 95 5.71 -13.21 -2.38
C ALA A 95 5.64 -11.68 -2.35
N LEU A 96 5.48 -11.05 -3.52
CA LEU A 96 5.33 -9.61 -3.64
C LEU A 96 4.12 -9.08 -2.84
N LEU A 97 2.94 -9.69 -3.01
CA LEU A 97 1.73 -9.30 -2.31
C LEU A 97 1.85 -9.48 -0.79
N SER A 98 2.51 -10.55 -0.33
CA SER A 98 2.75 -10.78 1.09
C SER A 98 3.68 -9.74 1.71
N VAL A 99 4.73 -9.32 0.98
CA VAL A 99 5.61 -8.22 1.44
C VAL A 99 4.81 -6.92 1.54
N THR A 100 4.04 -6.55 0.51
CA THR A 100 3.19 -5.35 0.59
C THR A 100 2.13 -5.42 1.69
N LEU A 101 1.62 -6.61 2.01
CA LEU A 101 0.65 -6.80 3.10
C LEU A 101 1.30 -6.53 4.47
N ILE A 102 2.52 -7.02 4.69
CA ILE A 102 3.25 -6.78 5.94
C ILE A 102 3.53 -5.28 6.11
N ILE A 103 3.99 -4.64 5.03
CA ILE A 103 4.33 -3.21 5.00
C ILE A 103 3.09 -2.35 5.32
N THR A 104 1.96 -2.62 4.64
CA THR A 104 0.70 -1.90 4.88
C THR A 104 0.10 -2.21 6.26
N GLY A 105 0.24 -3.44 6.75
CA GLY A 105 -0.17 -3.80 8.11
C GLY A 105 0.61 -3.05 9.19
N PHE A 106 1.92 -2.87 8.99
CA PHE A 106 2.75 -2.03 9.85
C PHE A 106 2.30 -0.56 9.81
N ALA A 107 2.07 -0.01 8.61
CA ALA A 107 1.59 1.36 8.45
C ALA A 107 0.20 1.58 9.10
N LEU A 108 -0.70 0.60 9.02
CA LEU A 108 -1.99 0.64 9.70
C LEU A 108 -1.83 0.59 11.22
N TYR A 109 -0.97 -0.30 11.73
CA TYR A 109 -0.65 -0.39 13.15
C TYR A 109 -0.09 0.92 13.68
N SER A 110 0.88 1.53 12.99
CA SER A 110 1.44 2.82 13.37
C SER A 110 0.38 3.92 13.34
N ALA A 111 -0.47 3.97 12.31
CA ALA A 111 -1.54 4.98 12.20
C ALA A 111 -2.62 4.85 13.30
N MET A 112 -2.80 3.66 13.88
CA MET A 112 -3.78 3.41 14.94
C MET A 112 -3.21 3.59 16.35
N THR A 113 -1.94 3.20 16.56
CA THR A 113 -1.29 3.24 17.88
C THR A 113 -0.61 4.56 18.18
N LEU A 114 0.02 5.17 17.18
CA LEU A 114 0.35 6.59 17.25
C LEU A 114 -0.97 7.31 16.93
N SER A 115 -1.69 7.73 17.96
CA SER A 115 -2.36 9.03 17.84
C SER A 115 -1.27 9.97 17.33
N MET A 116 -1.32 10.33 16.05
CA MET A 116 -0.52 11.43 15.52
C MET A 116 -0.96 12.69 16.28
N GLU A 117 -0.51 12.83 17.52
CA GLU A 117 -0.15 14.10 18.11
C GLU A 117 1.15 14.51 17.40
N ILE A 118 1.04 14.75 16.09
CA ILE A 118 2.00 15.58 15.39
C ILE A 118 1.49 17.00 15.64
N PHE A 119 1.96 17.58 16.73
CA PHE A 119 2.03 19.02 16.94
C PHE A 119 3.50 19.42 16.87
#